data_AF-A0A920LB23-F1
#
_entry.id   AF-A0A920LB23-F1
#
_cell.length_a   1.000
_cell.length_b   1.000
_cell.length_c   1.000
_cell.angle_alpha   90.00
_cell.angle_beta   90.00
_cell.angle_gamma   90.00
#
_symmetry.space_group_name_H-M   'P 1'
#
loop_
_entity.id
_entity.type
_entity.pdbx_description
1 polymer ?
#
loop_
_entity_poly.entity_id
_entity_poly.type
_entity_poly.pdbx_seq_one_letter_code
_entity_poly.pdbx_strand_id
1 'polypeptide(L)' 'MIVIILSRVHRANLRIGDWFERETYDMFGIVYEGHRDLRRILCPDDWEGWPLRKDYELQETYHGIMVPKVKEEEGWE' A
#
# COMPACT_ATOMS: atom_id res chain seq x y z
N MET A 1 15.04 -30.43 -36.73
CA MET A 1 14.93 -28.95 -36.62
C MET A 1 13.61 -28.63 -35.92
N ILE A 2 13.54 -27.48 -35.25
CA ILE A 2 12.45 -27.00 -34.36
C ILE A 2 12.73 -27.31 -32.88
N VAL A 3 13.77 -26.65 -32.37
CA VAL A 3 13.99 -26.35 -30.95
C VAL A 3 14.06 -24.83 -30.86
N ILE A 4 12.92 -24.17 -30.73
CA ILE A 4 12.78 -22.72 -30.52
C ILE A 4 11.42 -22.60 -29.80
N ILE A 5 11.22 -22.07 -28.60
CA ILE A 5 11.87 -20.97 -27.89
C ILE A 5 11.71 -21.27 -26.37
N LEU A 6 12.74 -21.86 -25.75
CA LEU A 6 12.95 -21.81 -24.30
C LEU A 6 13.95 -20.67 -24.06
N SER A 7 13.47 -19.43 -24.02
CA SER A 7 14.28 -18.32 -23.53
C SER A 7 13.40 -17.16 -23.10
N ARG A 8 13.20 -17.13 -21.78
CA ARG A 8 13.32 -15.89 -21.01
C ARG A 8 12.13 -14.92 -21.17
N VAL A 9 11.07 -15.22 -20.43
CA VAL A 9 10.29 -14.16 -19.77
C VAL A 9 11.28 -13.41 -18.87
N HIS A 10 11.97 -12.43 -19.43
CA HIS A 10 12.59 -11.39 -18.61
C HIS A 10 11.42 -10.73 -17.90
N ARG A 11 11.34 -10.96 -16.58
CA ARG A 11 10.44 -10.28 -15.66
C ARG A 11 10.40 -8.80 -16.06
N ALA A 12 9.33 -8.40 -16.73
CA ALA A 12 9.18 -7.05 -17.22
C ALA A 12 8.99 -6.17 -15.99
N ASN A 13 10.03 -5.42 -15.65
CA ASN A 13 9.93 -4.37 -14.64
C ASN A 13 9.16 -3.21 -15.30
N LEU A 14 7.83 -3.31 -15.26
CA LEU A 14 6.93 -2.32 -15.83
C LEU A 14 7.03 -1.07 -14.96
N ARG A 15 7.40 0.07 -15.56
CA ARG A 15 7.51 1.36 -14.85
C ARG A 15 6.23 1.79 -14.13
N ILE A 16 5.08 1.23 -14.52
CA ILE A 16 3.81 1.49 -13.87
C ILE A 16 3.68 0.73 -12.53
N GLY A 17 4.37 -0.40 -12.38
CA GLY A 17 4.36 -1.22 -11.17
C GLY A 17 4.98 -0.52 -9.97
N ASP A 18 5.98 0.34 -10.17
CA ASP A 18 6.65 1.09 -9.09
C ASP A 18 5.65 1.93 -8.27
N TRP A 19 4.70 2.60 -8.94
CA TRP A 19 3.66 3.38 -8.26
C TRP A 19 2.66 2.51 -7.50
N PHE A 20 2.21 1.40 -8.10
CA PHE A 20 1.25 0.50 -7.46
C PHE A 20 1.87 -0.28 -6.29
N GLU A 21 3.13 -0.68 -6.40
CA GLU A 21 3.89 -1.35 -5.34
C GLU A 21 4.09 -0.39 -4.16
N ARG A 22 4.37 0.90 -4.43
CA ARG A 22 4.48 1.94 -3.40
C ARG A 22 3.14 2.30 -2.76
N GLU A 23 2.07 2.39 -3.53
CA GLU A 23 0.71 2.63 -3.01
C GLU A 23 0.26 1.49 -2.09
N THR A 24 0.50 0.25 -2.52
CA THR A 24 0.13 -0.93 -1.75
C THR A 24 0.97 -1.06 -0.48
N TYR A 25 2.25 -0.68 -0.54
CA TYR A 25 3.09 -0.55 0.64
C TYR A 25 2.53 0.51 1.60
N ASP A 26 2.15 1.69 1.10
CA ASP A 26 1.71 2.81 1.91
C ASP A 26 0.33 2.60 2.58
N MET A 27 -0.54 1.82 1.95
CA MET A 27 -1.92 1.61 2.41
C MET A 27 -2.12 0.30 3.16
N PHE A 28 -1.41 -0.75 2.75
CA PHE A 28 -1.56 -2.11 3.31
C PHE A 28 -0.29 -2.61 4.00
N GLY A 29 0.85 -1.93 3.87
CA GLY A 29 2.11 -2.39 4.45
C GLY A 29 2.70 -3.63 3.79
N ILE A 30 2.36 -3.91 2.53
CA ILE A 30 2.88 -5.05 1.78
C ILE A 30 4.29 -4.70 1.28
N VAL A 31 5.28 -5.49 1.69
CA VAL A 31 6.69 -5.28 1.32
C VAL A 31 7.03 -6.13 0.09
N TYR A 32 7.52 -5.48 -0.96
CA TYR A 32 7.93 -6.13 -2.20
C TYR A 32 9.45 -6.36 -2.23
N GLU A 33 9.87 -7.62 -2.38
CA GLU A 33 11.30 -7.96 -2.50
C GLU A 33 11.85 -7.57 -3.88
N GLY A 34 12.87 -6.69 -3.89
CA GLY A 34 13.55 -6.23 -5.10
C GLY A 34 13.10 -4.87 -5.64
N HIS A 35 12.19 -4.18 -4.95
CA HIS A 35 11.86 -2.79 -5.27
C HIS A 35 13.04 -1.87 -4.93
N ARG A 36 13.40 -0.94 -5.82
CA ARG A 36 14.57 -0.05 -5.63
C ARG A 36 14.34 1.05 -4.61
N ASP A 37 13.10 1.56 -4.51
CA ASP A 37 12.75 2.68 -3.64
C ASP A 37 11.34 2.52 -3.05
N LEU A 38 11.23 1.72 -2.00
CA LEU A 38 9.95 1.47 -1.33
C LEU A 38 9.74 2.54 -0.24
N ARG A 39 9.26 3.72 -0.64
CA ARG A 39 8.90 4.82 0.27
C ARG A 39 7.41 5.13 0.19
N ARG A 40 6.88 5.63 1.30
CA ARG A 40 5.52 6.18 1.42
C ARG A 40 5.32 7.34 0.44
N ILE A 41 4.11 7.45 -0.10
CA ILE A 41 3.78 8.46 -1.12
C ILE A 41 2.50 9.23 -0.84
N LEU A 42 1.50 8.63 -0.19
CA LEU A 42 0.22 9.25 0.09
C LEU A 42 0.13 9.68 1.55
N CYS A 43 0.62 8.84 2.46
CA CYS A 43 0.71 9.16 3.88
C CYS A 43 1.92 10.06 4.19
N PRO A 44 1.75 11.03 5.11
CA PRO A 44 2.85 11.76 5.73
C PRO A 44 3.86 10.82 6.39
N ASP A 45 5.13 11.25 6.50
CA ASP A 45 6.20 10.46 7.12
C ASP A 45 5.91 10.13 8.60
N ASP A 46 5.17 11.00 9.31
CA ASP A 46 4.77 10.83 10.72
C ASP A 46 3.53 9.94 10.91
N TRP A 47 2.98 9.36 9.84
CA TRP A 47 1.77 8.54 9.92
C TRP A 47 2.07 7.19 10.59
N GLU A 48 1.29 6.79 11.59
CA GLU A 48 1.47 5.49 12.25
C GLU A 48 0.46 4.47 11.73
N GLY A 49 0.96 3.30 11.30
CA GLY A 49 0.13 2.21 10.80
C GLY A 49 -0.27 2.31 9.32
N TRP A 50 -1.32 1.57 8.93
CA TRP A 50 -1.74 1.30 7.56
C TRP A 50 -3.26 1.47 7.40
N PRO A 51 -3.74 2.59 6.82
CA PRO A 51 -5.13 3.01 6.98
C PRO A 51 -6.18 2.10 6.32
N LEU A 52 -5.81 1.32 5.29
CA LEU A 52 -6.75 0.41 4.61
C LEU A 52 -6.78 -1.00 5.21
N ARG A 53 -6.11 -1.25 6.33
CA ARG A 53 -6.23 -2.54 7.03
C ARG A 53 -7.51 -2.61 7.84
N LYS A 54 -8.13 -3.79 7.87
CA LYS A 54 -9.34 -4.05 8.68
C LYS A 54 -9.09 -3.89 10.18
N ASP A 55 -7.88 -4.20 10.62
CA ASP A 55 -7.44 -4.09 12.02
C ASP A 55 -6.83 -2.71 12.33
N TYR A 56 -6.98 -1.71 11.45
CA TYR A 56 -6.40 -0.40 11.65
C TYR A 56 -7.21 0.41 12.67
N GLU A 57 -6.57 0.74 13.78
CA GLU A 57 -7.12 1.69 14.75
C GLU A 57 -6.88 3.12 14.25
N LEU A 58 -7.98 3.85 14.00
CA LEU A 58 -7.91 5.26 13.61
C LEU A 58 -7.26 6.08 14.73
N GLN A 59 -6.24 6.86 14.38
CA GLN A 59 -5.60 7.81 15.29
C GLN A 59 -6.65 8.78 15.86
N GLU A 60 -6.63 8.99 17.18
CA GLU A 60 -7.57 9.90 17.85
C GLU A 60 -7.25 11.37 17.56
N THR A 61 -5.98 11.66 17.35
CA THR A 61 -5.45 12.99 17.13
C THR A 61 -4.42 12.98 16.03
N TYR A 62 -4.53 13.91 15.09
CA TYR A 62 -3.52 14.17 14.07
C TYR A 62 -3.07 15.63 14.20
N HIS A 63 -1.79 15.87 14.53
CA HIS A 63 -1.22 17.22 14.74
C HIS A 63 -2.08 18.17 15.61
N GLY A 64 -2.68 17.65 16.69
CA GLY A 64 -3.52 18.43 17.60
C GLY A 64 -4.96 18.65 17.14
N ILE A 65 -5.35 18.13 15.96
CA ILE A 65 -6.73 18.09 15.50
C ILE A 65 -7.34 16.77 15.97
N MET A 66 -8.45 16.84 16.72
CA MET A 66 -9.21 15.65 17.08
C MET A 66 -9.94 15.13 15.84
N VAL A 67 -9.67 13.88 15.46
CA VAL A 67 -10.37 13.23 14.36
C VAL A 67 -11.71 12.77 14.90
N PRO A 68 -12.85 13.29 14.40
CA PRO A 68 -14.16 12.79 14.83
C PRO A 68 -14.26 11.32 14.42
N LYS A 69 -14.22 10.42 15.41
CA LYS A 69 -14.52 9.00 15.20
C LYS A 69 -16.01 8.91 14.88
N VAL A 70 -16.36 8.81 13.61
CA VAL A 70 -17.69 8.32 13.21
C VAL A 70 -17.73 6.87 13.67
N LYS A 71 -18.40 6.62 14.80
CA LYS A 71 -18.85 5.26 15.09
C LYS A 71 -19.99 4.99 14.11
N GLU A 72 -19.76 4.09 13.17
CA GLU A 72 -20.84 3.53 12.37
C GLU A 72 -21.65 2.60 13.31
N GLU A 73 -22.46 3.22 14.18
CA GLU A 73 -23.53 2.59 14.94
C GLU A 73 -24.87 2.75 14.17
N GLU A 74 -24.84 2.71 12.85
CA GLU A 74 -26.03 2.46 12.04
C GLU A 74 -25.92 1.03 11.51
N GLY A 75 -26.50 0.13 12.32
CA GLY A 75 -26.78 -1.22 11.89
C GLY A 75 -27.56 -1.20 10.58
N TRP A 76 -27.23 -2.12 9.70
CA TRP A 76 -28.11 -2.49 8.61
C TRP A 76 -29.41 -3.03 9.23
N GLU A 77 -30.49 -2.24 9.21
CA GLU A 77 -31.84 -2.84 9.21
C GLU A 77 -32.06 -3.62 7.91
#